data_AF-A0A258QKK4-F1
#
_entry.id   AF-A0A258QKK4-F1
#
_cell.length_a   1.000
_cell.length_b   1.000
_cell.length_c   1.000
_cell.angle_alpha   90.00
_cell.angle_beta   90.00
_cell.angle_gamma   90.00
#
_symmetry.space_group_name_H-M   'P 1'
#
loop_
_entity.id
_entity.type
_entity.pdbx_description
1 polymer ?
#
loop_
_entity_poly.entity_id
_entity_poly.type
_entity_poly.pdbx_seq_one_letter_code
_entity_poly.pdbx_strand_id
1 'polypeptide(L)'
;MITALILTTALIAAVLASVYFAEIIAHRVGQPYGTLILAIAVTVIEVALIASILLSRSPGSEAVVRDSIFATIMIVCNGIVGVSLLIGAIKHHETIFKSEGSNIALALLITASTLAFVLPTYTTSTPGPNYTLPQLRGAAIACFILYVTYVYAQTIRHKTLFLAPVFDHAVHGSKSHPKPSNQKTIISAFALIMALIAVILLAKQLAPFIEAGVQAVGAPHEVVGILIACLVLLPESFTAIRQAIDNKMQNSFNLAYGSG
;
A
#
# COMPACT_ATOMS: atom_id res chain seq x y z
N MET A 1 -22.09 7.31 -17.51
CA MET A 1 -21.26 6.12 -17.81
C MET A 1 -19.97 6.47 -18.55
N ILE A 2 -20.02 7.21 -19.68
CA ILE A 2 -18.80 7.56 -20.46
C ILE A 2 -17.77 8.34 -19.63
N THR A 3 -18.19 9.36 -18.87
CA THR A 3 -17.30 10.15 -18.00
C THR A 3 -16.60 9.29 -16.94
N ALA A 4 -17.34 8.37 -16.30
CA ALA A 4 -16.78 7.46 -15.30
C ALA A 4 -15.71 6.55 -15.93
N LEU A 5 -15.97 5.99 -17.11
CA LEU A 5 -14.99 5.16 -17.82
C LEU A 5 -13.71 5.93 -18.16
N ILE A 6 -13.84 7.18 -18.62
CA ILE A 6 -12.70 8.06 -18.91
C ILE A 6 -11.89 8.32 -17.63
N LEU A 7 -12.56 8.68 -16.53
CA LEU A 7 -11.91 8.93 -15.24
C LEU A 7 -11.20 7.70 -14.70
N THR A 8 -11.84 6.52 -14.74
CA THR A 8 -11.22 5.27 -14.30
C THR A 8 -9.99 4.93 -15.14
N THR A 9 -10.08 5.05 -16.46
CA THR A 9 -8.95 4.75 -17.37
C THR A 9 -7.80 5.73 -17.15
N ALA A 10 -8.10 7.03 -17.04
CA ALA A 10 -7.11 8.05 -16.75
C ALA A 10 -6.44 7.84 -15.39
N LEU A 11 -7.22 7.45 -14.37
CA LEU A 11 -6.72 7.16 -13.04
C LEU A 11 -5.75 5.97 -13.05
N ILE A 12 -6.13 4.87 -13.70
CA ILE A 12 -5.24 3.69 -13.85
C ILE A 12 -3.94 4.10 -14.54
N ALA A 13 -4.01 4.88 -15.63
CA ALA A 13 -2.82 5.38 -16.31
C ALA A 13 -1.93 6.26 -15.41
N ALA A 14 -2.54 7.15 -14.62
CA ALA A 14 -1.81 8.02 -13.69
C ALA A 14 -1.13 7.22 -12.56
N VAL A 15 -1.81 6.20 -12.02
CA VAL A 15 -1.28 5.28 -11.01
C VAL A 15 -0.11 4.46 -11.57
N LEU A 16 -0.23 3.92 -12.78
CA LEU A 16 0.87 3.19 -13.42
C LEU A 16 2.07 4.11 -13.70
N ALA A 17 1.82 5.36 -14.11
CA ALA A 17 2.87 6.35 -14.29
C ALA A 17 3.58 6.70 -12.97
N SER A 18 2.84 6.89 -11.86
CA SER A 18 3.46 7.16 -10.56
C SER A 18 4.33 6.01 -10.09
N VAL A 19 3.88 4.76 -10.26
CA VAL A 19 4.71 3.57 -9.94
C VAL A 19 5.97 3.55 -10.77
N TYR A 20 5.88 3.78 -12.08
CA TYR A 20 7.04 3.79 -12.97
C TYR A 20 8.09 4.83 -12.54
N PHE A 21 7.67 6.05 -12.21
CA PHE A 21 8.60 7.08 -11.74
C PHE A 21 9.18 6.76 -10.36
N ALA A 22 8.37 6.20 -9.46
CA ALA A 22 8.84 5.72 -8.15
C ALA A 22 9.88 4.60 -8.30
N GLU A 23 9.69 3.67 -9.24
CA GLU A 23 10.64 2.59 -9.54
C GLU A 23 11.99 3.13 -10.06
N ILE A 24 11.98 4.16 -10.93
CA ILE A 24 13.22 4.78 -11.42
C ILE A 24 14.03 5.35 -10.25
N ILE A 25 13.35 6.04 -9.33
CA ILE A 25 13.99 6.62 -8.13
C ILE A 25 14.48 5.49 -7.23
N ALA A 26 13.66 4.48 -6.98
CA ALA A 26 14.00 3.32 -6.17
C ALA A 26 15.23 2.57 -6.70
N HIS A 27 15.33 2.36 -8.02
CA HIS A 27 16.47 1.71 -8.66
C HIS A 27 17.76 2.54 -8.53
N ARG A 28 17.64 3.88 -8.52
CA ARG A 28 18.80 4.75 -8.30
C ARG A 28 19.32 4.68 -6.86
N VAL A 29 18.40 4.63 -5.90
CA VAL A 29 18.71 4.63 -4.46
C VAL A 29 19.20 3.25 -3.98
N GLY A 30 18.64 2.17 -4.52
CA GLY A 30 18.97 0.79 -4.15
C GLY A 30 18.26 0.32 -2.87
N GLN A 31 18.37 -0.97 -2.57
CA GLN A 31 17.73 -1.56 -1.38
C GLN A 31 18.53 -1.28 -0.08
N PRO A 32 17.85 -1.11 1.08
CA PRO A 32 16.41 -1.27 1.32
C PRO A 32 15.55 -0.01 1.04
N TYR A 33 16.17 1.15 0.88
CA TYR A 33 15.47 2.44 0.73
C TYR A 33 14.59 2.55 -0.52
N GLY A 34 14.95 1.87 -1.61
CA GLY A 34 14.13 1.87 -2.83
C GLY A 34 12.74 1.28 -2.61
N THR A 35 12.63 0.21 -1.82
CA THR A 35 11.33 -0.37 -1.45
C THR A 35 10.52 0.59 -0.58
N LEU A 36 11.18 1.31 0.34
CA LEU A 36 10.54 2.33 1.18
C LEU A 36 9.99 3.49 0.34
N ILE A 37 10.73 3.95 -0.66
CA ILE A 37 10.29 5.03 -1.56
C ILE A 37 9.04 4.62 -2.33
N LEU A 38 8.99 3.39 -2.84
CA LEU A 38 7.82 2.87 -3.54
C LEU A 38 6.60 2.79 -2.61
N ALA A 39 6.76 2.23 -1.41
CA ALA A 39 5.70 2.15 -0.41
C ALA A 39 5.19 3.54 0.03
N ILE A 40 6.11 4.49 0.26
CA ILE A 40 5.73 5.88 0.60
C ILE A 40 4.97 6.55 -0.54
N ALA A 41 5.40 6.36 -1.79
CA ALA A 41 4.71 6.96 -2.93
C ALA A 41 3.25 6.47 -3.03
N VAL A 42 3.00 5.17 -2.81
CA VAL A 42 1.65 4.59 -2.87
C VAL A 42 0.82 4.96 -1.65
N THR A 43 1.38 4.90 -0.44
CA THR A 43 0.66 5.31 0.79
C THR A 43 0.29 6.80 0.77
N VAL A 44 1.10 7.66 0.12
CA VAL A 44 0.72 9.07 -0.11
C VAL A 44 -0.52 9.18 -1.01
N ILE A 45 -0.66 8.32 -2.03
CA ILE A 45 -1.89 8.25 -2.84
C ILE A 45 -3.06 7.88 -1.94
N GLU A 46 -2.93 6.81 -1.16
CA GLU A 46 -3.98 6.32 -0.27
C GLU A 46 -4.45 7.40 0.71
N VAL A 47 -3.52 8.00 1.46
CA VAL A 47 -3.79 9.04 2.45
C VAL A 47 -4.44 10.26 1.81
N ALA A 48 -3.99 10.66 0.62
CA ALA A 48 -4.57 11.82 -0.05
C ALA A 48 -6.00 11.56 -0.55
N LEU A 49 -6.32 10.34 -0.98
CA LEU A 49 -7.68 9.95 -1.35
C LEU A 49 -8.61 9.88 -0.15
N ILE A 50 -8.17 9.24 0.93
CA ILE A 50 -8.87 9.22 2.21
C ILE A 50 -9.13 10.66 2.70
N ALA A 51 -8.10 11.51 2.71
CA ALA A 51 -8.22 12.90 3.12
C ALA A 51 -9.19 13.68 2.24
N SER A 52 -9.17 13.46 0.91
CA SER A 52 -10.10 14.10 -0.02
C SER A 52 -11.56 13.72 0.29
N ILE A 53 -11.83 12.46 0.62
CA ILE A 53 -13.17 11.99 0.99
C ILE A 53 -13.63 12.64 2.31
N LEU A 54 -12.77 12.65 3.34
CA LEU A 54 -13.09 13.30 4.63
C LEU A 54 -13.33 14.80 4.49
N LEU A 55 -12.52 15.49 3.68
CA LEU A 55 -12.66 16.93 3.44
C LEU A 55 -13.92 17.28 2.65
N SER A 56 -14.47 16.33 1.89
CA SER A 56 -15.74 16.50 1.18
C SER A 56 -16.95 16.50 2.14
N ARG A 57 -16.76 16.09 3.41
CA ARG A 57 -17.77 16.09 4.49
C ARG A 57 -19.11 15.44 4.11
N SER A 58 -19.07 14.43 3.23
CA SER A 58 -20.27 13.68 2.88
C SER A 58 -20.76 12.88 4.10
N PRO A 59 -22.07 12.82 4.38
CA PRO A 59 -22.60 11.96 5.43
C PRO A 59 -22.13 10.50 5.22
N GLY A 60 -21.54 9.90 6.25
CA GLY A 60 -21.01 8.53 6.18
C GLY A 60 -19.56 8.40 5.69
N SER A 61 -18.88 9.50 5.32
CA SER A 61 -17.49 9.48 4.85
C SER A 61 -16.50 8.86 5.85
N GLU A 62 -16.75 9.01 7.15
CA GLU A 62 -15.91 8.43 8.21
C GLU A 62 -15.96 6.89 8.20
N ALA A 63 -17.15 6.32 7.98
CA ALA A 63 -17.32 4.88 7.87
C ALA A 63 -16.60 4.35 6.62
N VAL A 64 -16.77 5.02 5.47
CA VAL A 64 -16.09 4.65 4.22
C VAL A 64 -14.57 4.62 4.39
N VAL A 65 -14.00 5.61 5.09
CA VAL A 65 -12.56 5.66 5.35
C VAL A 65 -12.11 4.52 6.25
N ARG A 66 -12.81 4.29 7.37
CA ARG A 66 -12.51 3.18 8.27
C ARG A 66 -12.57 1.84 7.52
N ASP A 67 -13.62 1.65 6.73
CA ASP A 67 -13.87 0.41 5.99
C ASP A 67 -12.84 0.24 4.86
N SER A 68 -12.38 1.34 4.23
CA SER A 68 -11.28 1.31 3.26
C SER A 68 -9.97 0.87 3.90
N ILE A 69 -9.57 1.42 5.04
CA ILE A 69 -8.32 1.02 5.72
C ILE A 69 -8.40 -0.45 6.17
N PHE A 70 -9.55 -0.85 6.72
CA PHE A 70 -9.77 -2.25 7.08
C PHE A 70 -9.69 -3.18 5.86
N ALA A 71 -10.29 -2.78 4.74
CA ALA A 71 -10.20 -3.51 3.48
C ALA A 71 -8.75 -3.56 2.95
N THR A 72 -7.98 -2.48 3.04
CA THR A 72 -6.55 -2.45 2.67
C THR A 72 -5.78 -3.54 3.39
N ILE A 73 -5.91 -3.62 4.73
CA ILE A 73 -5.22 -4.63 5.54
C ILE A 73 -5.66 -6.05 5.13
N MET A 74 -6.96 -6.27 4.92
CA MET A 74 -7.49 -7.57 4.52
C MET A 74 -7.01 -8.00 3.12
N ILE A 75 -7.00 -7.08 2.16
CA ILE A 75 -6.54 -7.32 0.79
C ILE A 75 -5.04 -7.60 0.79
N VAL A 76 -4.23 -6.85 1.53
CA VAL A 76 -2.78 -7.08 1.65
C VAL A 76 -2.49 -8.45 2.26
N CYS A 77 -3.02 -8.71 3.46
CA CYS A 77 -2.68 -9.89 4.24
C CYS A 77 -3.22 -11.20 3.65
N ASN A 78 -4.43 -11.17 3.08
CA ASN A 78 -5.08 -12.39 2.58
C ASN A 78 -5.06 -12.45 1.05
N GLY A 79 -5.33 -11.34 0.37
CA GLY A 79 -5.39 -11.26 -1.09
C GLY A 79 -4.00 -11.32 -1.71
N ILE A 80 -3.22 -10.24 -1.57
CA ILE A 80 -1.92 -10.07 -2.24
C ILE A 80 -0.95 -11.16 -1.79
N VAL A 81 -0.76 -11.32 -0.47
CA VAL A 81 0.14 -12.35 0.07
C VAL A 81 -0.30 -13.76 -0.33
N GLY A 82 -1.59 -14.06 -0.25
CA GLY A 82 -2.14 -15.37 -0.62
C GLY A 82 -1.95 -15.69 -2.10
N VAL A 83 -2.24 -14.74 -2.99
CA VAL A 83 -2.04 -14.88 -4.44
C VAL A 83 -0.56 -14.99 -4.78
N SER A 84 0.31 -14.18 -4.17
CA SER A 84 1.76 -14.29 -4.35
C SER A 84 2.30 -15.66 -3.92
N LEU A 85 1.85 -16.19 -2.78
CA LEU A 85 2.20 -17.54 -2.33
C LEU A 85 1.72 -18.61 -3.31
N LEU A 86 0.45 -18.55 -3.73
CA LEU A 86 -0.13 -19.51 -4.65
C LEU A 86 0.63 -19.53 -5.99
N ILE A 87 0.87 -18.36 -6.58
CA ILE A 87 1.60 -18.24 -7.85
C ILE A 87 3.06 -18.67 -7.69
N GLY A 88 3.71 -18.27 -6.60
CA GLY A 88 5.08 -18.68 -6.29
C GLY A 88 5.22 -20.20 -6.15
N ALA A 89 4.29 -20.84 -5.43
CA ALA A 89 4.27 -22.29 -5.23
C ALA A 89 3.93 -23.06 -6.52
N ILE A 90 2.96 -22.59 -7.32
CA ILE A 90 2.64 -23.22 -8.61
C ILE A 90 3.84 -23.19 -9.56
N LYS A 91 4.57 -22.07 -9.61
CA LYS A 91 5.65 -21.87 -10.58
C LYS A 91 6.99 -22.46 -10.14
N HIS A 92 7.32 -22.38 -8.86
CA HIS A 92 8.65 -22.72 -8.34
C HIS A 92 8.65 -23.93 -7.39
N HIS A 93 7.48 -24.50 -7.07
CA HIS A 93 7.23 -25.59 -6.11
C HIS A 93 7.58 -25.26 -4.65
N GLU A 94 8.77 -24.74 -4.40
CA GLU A 94 9.24 -24.27 -3.09
C GLU A 94 9.58 -22.79 -3.14
N THR A 95 8.95 -22.00 -2.29
CA THR A 95 9.24 -20.56 -2.15
C THR A 95 10.12 -20.32 -0.94
N ILE A 96 11.32 -19.80 -1.15
CA ILE A 96 12.25 -19.51 -0.06
C ILE A 96 12.21 -18.01 0.26
N PHE A 97 11.97 -17.70 1.53
CA PHE A 97 11.98 -16.34 2.07
C PHE A 97 12.43 -16.39 3.54
N LYS A 98 12.82 -15.24 4.09
CA LYS A 98 13.20 -15.13 5.51
C LYS A 98 11.95 -14.83 6.31
N SER A 99 11.53 -15.79 7.13
CA SER A 99 10.36 -15.63 7.98
C SER A 99 10.56 -14.52 9.01
N GLU A 100 11.77 -14.26 9.50
CA GLU A 100 11.96 -13.25 10.54
C GLU A 100 11.59 -11.84 10.08
N GLY A 101 12.01 -11.44 8.87
CA GLY A 101 11.68 -10.11 8.32
C GLY A 101 10.18 -9.93 8.09
N SER A 102 9.53 -10.97 7.56
CA SER A 102 8.09 -10.99 7.28
C SER A 102 7.26 -10.97 8.57
N ASN A 103 7.70 -11.70 9.60
CA ASN A 103 7.05 -11.74 10.90
C ASN A 103 7.10 -10.39 11.63
N ILE A 104 8.19 -9.63 11.49
CA ILE A 104 8.28 -8.28 12.08
C ILE A 104 7.22 -7.35 11.47
N ALA A 105 7.04 -7.39 10.14
CA ALA A 105 6.04 -6.56 9.47
C ALA A 105 4.60 -6.97 9.85
N LEU A 106 4.33 -8.28 9.91
CA LEU A 106 3.05 -8.81 10.40
C LEU A 106 2.76 -8.42 11.86
N ALA A 107 3.75 -8.50 12.75
CA ALA A 107 3.60 -8.12 14.15
C ALA A 107 3.26 -6.62 14.30
N LEU A 108 3.88 -5.76 13.49
CA LEU A 108 3.54 -4.34 13.41
C LEU A 108 2.08 -4.16 12.98
N LEU A 109 1.67 -4.79 11.87
CA LEU A 109 0.32 -4.72 11.33
C LEU A 109 -0.73 -5.17 12.35
N ILE A 110 -0.51 -6.31 13.02
CA ILE A 110 -1.41 -6.84 14.05
C ILE A 110 -1.54 -5.82 15.20
N THR A 111 -0.41 -5.29 15.67
CA THR A 111 -0.38 -4.35 16.80
C THR A 111 -1.09 -3.04 16.45
N ALA A 112 -0.78 -2.46 15.29
CA ALA A 112 -1.40 -1.23 14.80
C ALA A 112 -2.90 -1.41 14.54
N SER A 113 -3.30 -2.53 13.93
CA SER A 113 -4.71 -2.86 13.69
C SER A 113 -5.48 -3.06 15.00
N THR A 114 -4.85 -3.69 15.99
CA THR A 114 -5.45 -3.86 17.32
C THR A 114 -5.69 -2.52 18.00
N LEU A 115 -4.70 -1.62 17.94
CA LEU A 115 -4.83 -0.26 18.46
C LEU A 115 -5.86 0.58 17.68
N ALA A 116 -5.99 0.39 16.37
CA ALA A 116 -6.89 1.19 15.54
C ALA A 116 -8.35 0.71 15.60
N PHE A 117 -8.60 -0.60 15.57
CA PHE A 117 -9.94 -1.17 15.36
C PHE A 117 -10.48 -1.96 16.55
N VAL A 118 -9.61 -2.67 17.28
CA VAL A 118 -10.06 -3.58 18.35
C VAL A 118 -10.21 -2.83 19.67
N LEU A 119 -9.16 -2.13 20.10
CA LEU A 119 -9.10 -1.46 21.39
C LEU A 119 -10.21 -0.41 21.62
N PRO A 120 -10.66 0.41 20.63
CA PRO A 120 -11.78 1.34 20.85
C PRO A 120 -13.06 0.65 21.35
N THR A 121 -13.31 -0.58 20.90
CA THR A 121 -14.48 -1.39 21.27
C THR A 121 -14.50 -1.80 22.75
N TYR A 122 -13.34 -1.80 23.40
CA TYR A 122 -13.20 -2.14 24.82
C TYR A 122 -13.05 -0.91 25.72
N THR A 123 -13.03 0.30 25.16
CA THR A 123 -13.02 1.52 25.97
C THR A 123 -14.42 1.84 26.48
N THR A 124 -14.52 2.29 27.73
CA THR A 124 -15.81 2.62 28.38
C THR A 124 -16.05 4.12 28.49
N SER A 125 -15.08 4.94 28.06
CA SER A 125 -15.09 6.40 28.23
C SER A 125 -16.03 7.14 27.29
N THR A 126 -16.45 6.49 26.19
CA THR A 126 -17.37 7.04 25.18
C THR A 126 -18.34 5.95 24.71
N PRO A 127 -19.60 6.30 24.37
CA PRO A 127 -20.52 5.34 23.77
C PRO A 127 -20.04 4.87 22.39
N GLY A 128 -20.08 3.56 22.17
CA GLY A 128 -19.68 2.93 20.90
C GLY A 128 -18.17 2.72 20.75
N PRO A 129 -17.71 2.13 19.63
CA PRO A 129 -16.31 1.76 19.40
C PRO A 129 -15.46 2.96 18.96
N ASN A 130 -15.47 4.03 19.76
CA ASN A 130 -14.80 5.29 19.44
C ASN A 130 -13.87 5.69 20.58
N TYR A 131 -12.73 6.28 20.20
CA TYR A 131 -11.84 6.89 21.18
C TYR A 131 -12.30 8.28 21.60
N THR A 132 -12.09 8.60 22.88
CA THR A 132 -12.01 9.99 23.32
C THR A 132 -10.79 10.69 22.71
N LEU A 133 -10.82 12.02 22.60
CA LEU A 133 -9.70 12.77 22.02
C LEU A 133 -8.33 12.46 22.67
N PRO A 134 -8.20 12.32 24.01
CA PRO A 134 -6.94 11.90 24.63
C PRO A 134 -6.51 10.49 24.25
N GLN A 135 -7.44 9.53 24.21
CA GLN A 135 -7.16 8.14 23.81
C GLN A 135 -6.72 8.06 22.35
N LEU A 136 -7.39 8.80 21.46
CA LEU A 136 -7.05 8.88 20.03
C LEU A 136 -5.63 9.42 19.84
N ARG A 137 -5.25 10.48 20.56
CA ARG A 137 -3.89 11.04 20.50
C ARG A 137 -2.86 10.02 21.01
N GLY A 138 -3.14 9.34 22.12
CA GLY A 138 -2.27 8.31 22.66
C GLY A 138 -2.05 7.16 21.66
N ALA A 139 -3.14 6.64 21.09
CA ALA A 139 -3.09 5.57 20.09
C ALA A 139 -2.34 6.01 18.82
N ALA A 140 -2.60 7.22 18.32
CA ALA A 140 -1.91 7.77 17.16
C ALA A 140 -0.39 7.92 17.39
N ILE A 141 0.02 8.42 18.56
CA ILE A 141 1.43 8.54 18.92
C ILE A 141 2.08 7.15 19.04
N ALA A 142 1.39 6.18 19.65
CA ALA A 142 1.89 4.81 19.77
C ALA A 142 2.09 4.16 18.40
N CYS A 143 1.10 4.26 17.49
CA CYS A 143 1.21 3.77 16.11
C CYS A 143 2.36 4.45 15.36
N PHE A 144 2.53 5.77 15.54
CA PHE A 144 3.64 6.49 14.93
C PHE A 144 5.01 5.98 15.42
N ILE A 145 5.18 5.78 16.73
CA ILE A 145 6.42 5.24 17.31
C ILE A 145 6.70 3.82 16.80
N LEU A 146 5.66 2.98 16.73
CA LEU A 146 5.77 1.62 16.19
C LEU A 146 6.25 1.65 14.73
N TYR A 147 5.66 2.50 13.90
CA TYR A 147 6.06 2.66 12.50
C TYR A 147 7.50 3.17 12.34
N VAL A 148 7.89 4.21 13.09
CA VAL A 148 9.28 4.72 13.04
C VAL A 148 10.28 3.65 13.48
N THR A 149 9.95 2.87 14.51
CA THR A 149 10.78 1.76 14.99
C THR A 149 10.92 0.68 13.93
N TYR A 150 9.82 0.34 13.24
CA TYR A 150 9.82 -0.59 12.11
C TYR A 150 10.71 -0.10 10.97
N VAL A 151 10.54 1.17 10.54
CA VAL A 151 11.38 1.77 9.49
C VAL A 151 12.86 1.77 9.88
N TYR A 152 13.19 2.07 11.15
CA TYR A 152 14.56 2.02 11.66
C TYR A 152 15.14 0.59 11.63
N ALA A 153 14.36 -0.41 12.05
CA ALA A 153 14.75 -1.81 11.97
C ALA A 153 14.98 -2.25 10.52
N GLN A 154 14.09 -1.85 9.60
CA GLN A 154 14.15 -2.19 8.18
C GLN A 154 15.33 -1.55 7.45
N THR A 155 15.67 -0.31 7.79
CA THR A 155 16.68 0.48 7.06
C THR A 155 18.09 0.37 7.63
N ILE A 156 18.22 0.29 8.96
CA ILE A 156 19.52 0.38 9.64
C ILE A 156 19.83 -0.92 10.38
N ARG A 157 19.06 -1.25 11.42
CA ARG A 157 19.51 -2.21 12.44
C ARG A 157 19.39 -3.68 12.03
N HIS A 158 18.33 -4.02 11.30
CA HIS A 158 18.01 -5.40 10.91
C HIS A 158 17.81 -5.54 9.40
N LYS A 159 18.40 -4.64 8.59
CA LYS A 159 18.23 -4.60 7.12
C LYS A 159 18.42 -5.95 6.42
N THR A 160 19.31 -6.80 6.92
CA THR A 160 19.61 -8.13 6.35
C THR A 160 18.43 -9.10 6.42
N LEU A 161 17.50 -8.89 7.36
CA LEU A 161 16.26 -9.66 7.47
C LEU A 161 15.25 -9.28 6.38
N PHE A 162 15.34 -8.05 5.86
CA PHE A 162 14.43 -7.51 4.85
C PHE A 162 15.00 -7.59 3.43
N LEU A 163 16.25 -8.01 3.25
CA LEU A 163 16.80 -8.24 1.91
C LEU A 163 16.42 -9.64 1.45
N ALA A 164 15.98 -9.76 0.19
CA ALA A 164 15.77 -11.06 -0.44
C ALA A 164 17.05 -11.91 -0.32
N PRO A 165 16.92 -13.22 -0.02
CA PRO A 165 18.07 -14.11 -0.05
C PRO A 165 18.74 -14.02 -1.42
N VAL A 166 20.06 -13.80 -1.44
CA VAL A 166 20.82 -13.83 -2.68
C VAL A 166 20.93 -15.30 -3.09
N PHE A 167 20.10 -15.74 -4.03
CA PHE A 167 20.30 -17.03 -4.68
C PHE A 167 21.38 -16.88 -5.75
N ASP A 168 22.36 -17.78 -5.70
CA ASP A 168 23.51 -17.90 -6.61
C ASP A 168 23.10 -18.23 -8.07
N HIS A 169 21.80 -18.28 -8.38
CA HIS A 169 21.27 -18.52 -9.73
C HIS A 169 21.10 -17.26 -10.58
N ALA A 170 21.53 -16.08 -10.09
CA ALA A 170 21.52 -14.84 -10.86
C ALA A 170 22.81 -14.60 -11.69
N VAL A 171 23.61 -15.63 -11.97
CA VAL A 171 24.77 -15.54 -12.88
C VAL A 171 24.36 -15.57 -14.36
N HIS A 172 23.10 -15.85 -14.70
CA HIS A 172 22.61 -15.72 -16.07
C HIS A 172 21.53 -14.63 -16.21
N GLY A 173 21.98 -13.42 -16.51
CA GLY A 173 21.21 -12.52 -17.39
C GLY A 173 20.54 -11.30 -16.78
N SER A 174 20.72 -10.98 -15.50
CA SER A 174 20.40 -9.62 -15.04
C SER A 174 21.47 -8.69 -15.57
N LYS A 175 21.29 -8.22 -16.82
CA LYS A 175 21.98 -7.03 -17.32
C LYS A 175 21.83 -5.99 -16.22
N SER A 176 22.93 -5.66 -15.54
CA SER A 176 22.96 -4.56 -14.59
C SER A 176 22.48 -3.34 -15.36
N HIS A 177 21.19 -3.00 -15.23
CA HIS A 177 20.66 -1.83 -15.90
C HIS A 177 21.48 -0.66 -15.37
N PRO A 178 22.12 0.12 -16.25
CA PRO A 178 22.96 1.22 -15.81
C PRO A 178 22.14 2.11 -14.90
N LYS A 179 22.71 2.46 -13.73
CA LYS A 179 22.03 3.29 -12.74
C LYS A 179 21.47 4.54 -13.44
N PRO A 180 20.22 4.95 -13.17
CA PRO A 180 19.62 6.11 -13.82
C PRO A 180 20.51 7.34 -13.68
N SER A 181 20.67 8.11 -14.75
CA SER A 181 21.37 9.40 -14.69
C SER A 181 20.70 10.33 -13.67
N ASN A 182 21.46 11.23 -13.06
CA ASN A 182 20.93 12.22 -12.11
C ASN A 182 19.82 13.06 -12.75
N GLN A 183 19.94 13.42 -14.03
CA GLN A 183 18.89 14.13 -14.77
C GLN A 183 17.60 13.31 -14.86
N LYS A 184 17.71 12.02 -15.21
CA LYS A 184 16.53 11.12 -15.27
C LYS A 184 15.87 10.97 -13.91
N THR A 185 16.66 10.93 -12.84
CA THR A 185 16.14 10.82 -11.46
C THR A 185 15.36 12.08 -11.06
N ILE A 186 15.90 13.27 -11.36
CA ILE A 186 15.24 14.56 -11.06
C ILE A 186 13.94 14.69 -11.86
N ILE A 187 13.97 14.39 -13.17
CA ILE A 187 12.78 14.41 -14.03
C ILE A 187 11.72 13.44 -13.48
N SER A 188 12.14 12.24 -13.08
CA SER A 188 11.23 11.25 -12.50
C SER A 188 10.66 11.71 -11.17
N ALA A 189 11.42 12.42 -10.33
CA ALA A 189 10.92 12.99 -9.08
C ALA A 189 9.83 14.04 -9.33
N PHE A 190 10.04 14.96 -10.27
CA PHE A 190 9.02 15.94 -10.64
C PHE A 190 7.80 15.27 -11.28
N ALA A 191 8.02 14.32 -12.18
CA ALA A 191 6.94 13.59 -12.84
C ALA A 191 6.14 12.73 -11.85
N LEU A 192 6.80 12.16 -10.83
CA LEU A 192 6.14 11.46 -9.73
C LEU A 192 5.20 12.40 -8.98
N ILE A 193 5.66 13.59 -8.57
CA ILE A 193 4.81 14.58 -7.87
C ILE A 193 3.59 14.94 -8.72
N MET A 194 3.79 15.20 -10.02
CA MET A 194 2.69 15.54 -10.93
C MET A 194 1.71 14.36 -11.11
N ALA A 195 2.21 13.14 -11.22
CA ALA A 195 1.38 11.94 -11.31
C ALA A 195 0.56 11.74 -10.03
N LEU A 196 1.17 11.92 -8.85
CA LEU A 196 0.47 11.85 -7.56
C LEU A 196 -0.66 12.89 -7.48
N ILE A 197 -0.40 14.14 -7.89
CA ILE A 197 -1.44 15.18 -7.96
C ILE A 197 -2.57 14.77 -8.89
N ALA A 198 -2.25 14.26 -10.08
CA ALA A 198 -3.25 13.81 -11.05
C ALA A 198 -4.11 12.67 -10.49
N VAL A 199 -3.50 11.68 -9.83
CA VAL A 199 -4.21 10.57 -9.17
C VAL A 199 -5.20 11.10 -8.13
N ILE A 200 -4.78 12.03 -7.27
CA ILE A 200 -5.64 12.62 -6.24
C ILE A 200 -6.85 13.32 -6.86
N LEU A 201 -6.62 14.13 -7.90
CA LEU A 201 -7.68 14.87 -8.59
C LEU A 201 -8.66 13.92 -9.31
N LEU A 202 -8.15 12.91 -10.01
CA LEU A 202 -8.95 11.96 -10.77
C LEU A 202 -9.80 11.08 -9.86
N ALA A 203 -9.23 10.54 -8.78
CA ALA A 203 -9.99 9.69 -7.87
C ALA A 203 -10.98 10.49 -7.01
N LYS A 204 -10.70 11.77 -6.69
CA LYS A 204 -11.72 12.67 -6.12
C LYS A 204 -12.92 12.83 -7.05
N GLN A 205 -12.70 12.96 -8.36
CA GLN A 205 -13.79 13.03 -9.34
C GLN A 205 -14.50 11.68 -9.55
N LEU A 206 -13.80 10.57 -9.33
CA LEU A 206 -14.34 9.22 -9.50
C LEU A 206 -15.22 8.78 -8.32
N ALA A 207 -14.95 9.24 -7.10
CA ALA A 207 -15.65 8.79 -5.89
C ALA A 207 -17.20 8.84 -5.97
N PRO A 208 -17.85 9.92 -6.45
CA PRO A 208 -19.31 9.96 -6.57
C PRO A 208 -19.85 8.93 -7.56
N PHE A 209 -19.08 8.57 -8.59
CA PHE A 209 -19.49 7.53 -9.56
C PHE A 209 -19.41 6.14 -8.96
N ILE A 210 -18.42 5.88 -8.08
CA ILE A 210 -18.32 4.61 -7.34
C ILE A 210 -19.52 4.48 -6.40
N GLU A 211 -19.84 5.52 -5.62
CA GLU A 211 -20.99 5.53 -4.72
C GLU A 211 -22.32 5.30 -5.48
N ALA A 212 -22.55 6.02 -6.57
CA ALA A 212 -23.75 5.85 -7.39
C ALA A 212 -23.84 4.44 -8.01
N GLY A 213 -22.70 3.86 -8.43
CA GLY A 213 -22.64 2.51 -8.96
C GLY A 213 -23.01 1.44 -7.91
N VAL A 214 -22.47 1.57 -6.70
CA VAL A 214 -22.80 0.68 -5.56
C VAL A 214 -24.29 0.78 -5.22
N GLN A 215 -24.84 2.00 -5.14
CA GLN A 215 -26.26 2.22 -4.87
C GLN A 215 -27.16 1.65 -5.98
N ALA A 216 -26.77 1.79 -7.25
CA ALA A 216 -27.56 1.29 -8.38
C ALA A 216 -27.71 -0.23 -8.39
N VAL A 217 -26.74 -0.97 -7.85
CA VAL A 217 -26.79 -2.44 -7.73
C VAL A 217 -27.44 -2.87 -6.40
N GLY A 218 -27.81 -1.93 -5.53
CA GLY A 218 -28.37 -2.20 -4.21
C GLY A 218 -27.34 -2.79 -3.23
N ALA A 219 -26.05 -2.57 -3.48
CA ALA A 219 -24.98 -3.07 -2.63
C ALA A 219 -24.79 -2.20 -1.37
N PRO A 220 -24.29 -2.77 -0.25
CA PRO A 220 -24.04 -2.02 0.98
C PRO A 220 -23.00 -0.90 0.79
N HIS A 221 -23.12 0.19 1.54
CA HIS A 221 -22.24 1.36 1.39
C HIS A 221 -20.78 1.05 1.73
N GLU A 222 -20.55 0.06 2.60
CA GLU A 222 -19.24 -0.47 2.98
C GLU A 222 -18.43 -0.97 1.77
N VAL A 223 -19.10 -1.39 0.70
CA VAL A 223 -18.47 -1.82 -0.56
C VAL A 223 -17.68 -0.68 -1.22
N VAL A 224 -18.07 0.58 -0.99
CA VAL A 224 -17.32 1.74 -1.51
C VAL A 224 -15.90 1.74 -0.95
N GLY A 225 -15.73 1.50 0.36
CA GLY A 225 -14.41 1.42 0.99
C GLY A 225 -13.56 0.30 0.40
N ILE A 226 -14.15 -0.88 0.16
CA ILE A 226 -13.48 -2.02 -0.47
C ILE A 226 -13.01 -1.68 -1.89
N LEU A 227 -13.87 -1.05 -2.70
CA LEU A 227 -13.53 -0.67 -4.08
C LEU A 227 -12.41 0.38 -4.13
N ILE A 228 -12.41 1.34 -3.20
CA ILE A 228 -11.34 2.33 -3.06
C ILE A 228 -10.03 1.63 -2.69
N ALA A 229 -10.04 0.73 -1.70
CA ALA A 229 -8.85 -0.02 -1.30
C ALA A 229 -8.27 -0.84 -2.46
N CYS A 230 -9.12 -1.56 -3.21
CA CYS A 230 -8.71 -2.29 -4.41
C CYS A 230 -8.04 -1.40 -5.46
N LEU A 231 -8.60 -0.20 -5.70
CA LEU A 231 -8.10 0.74 -6.69
C LEU A 231 -6.72 1.30 -6.30
N VAL A 232 -6.53 1.59 -5.02
CA VAL A 232 -5.27 2.12 -4.48
C VAL A 232 -4.17 1.06 -4.44
N LEU A 233 -4.51 -0.18 -4.06
CA LEU A 233 -3.57 -1.29 -3.94
C LEU A 233 -3.26 -1.99 -5.26
N LEU A 234 -4.02 -1.74 -6.32
CA LEU A 234 -3.82 -2.33 -7.66
C LEU A 234 -2.36 -2.31 -8.13
N PRO A 235 -1.65 -1.17 -8.14
CA PRO A 235 -0.26 -1.09 -8.59
C PRO A 235 0.68 -2.03 -7.81
N GLU A 236 0.54 -2.06 -6.49
CA GLU A 236 1.40 -2.89 -5.63
C GLU A 236 1.04 -4.35 -5.71
N SER A 237 -0.25 -4.67 -5.83
CA SER A 237 -0.73 -6.02 -6.08
C SER A 237 -0.06 -6.59 -7.33
N PHE A 238 -0.04 -5.81 -8.41
CA PHE A 238 0.64 -6.20 -9.65
C PHE A 238 2.14 -6.41 -9.46
N THR A 239 2.83 -5.47 -8.81
CA THR A 239 4.28 -5.55 -8.58
C THR A 239 4.64 -6.71 -7.64
N ALA A 240 3.88 -6.92 -6.57
CA ALA A 240 4.08 -8.02 -5.62
C ALA A 240 3.92 -9.38 -6.30
N ILE A 241 2.85 -9.57 -7.07
CA ILE A 241 2.62 -10.78 -7.86
C ILE A 241 3.76 -11.01 -8.85
N ARG A 242 4.23 -9.96 -9.53
CA ARG A 242 5.38 -10.06 -10.44
C ARG A 242 6.66 -10.48 -9.72
N GLN A 243 6.94 -9.95 -8.53
CA GLN A 243 8.09 -10.38 -7.73
C GLN A 243 7.97 -11.85 -7.32
N ALA A 244 6.77 -12.33 -6.99
CA ALA A 244 6.52 -13.74 -6.72
C ALA A 244 6.79 -14.63 -7.95
N ILE A 245 6.31 -14.22 -9.12
CA ILE A 245 6.58 -14.88 -10.41
C ILE A 245 8.09 -14.97 -10.70
N ASP A 246 8.85 -13.96 -10.32
CA ASP A 246 10.30 -13.86 -10.51
C ASP A 246 11.13 -14.53 -9.40
N ASN A 247 10.50 -15.34 -8.54
CA ASN A 247 11.12 -16.03 -7.40
C ASN A 247 11.78 -15.09 -6.37
N LYS A 248 11.20 -13.90 -6.19
CA LYS A 248 11.63 -12.89 -5.22
C LYS A 248 10.58 -12.70 -4.13
N MET A 249 10.19 -13.81 -3.48
CA MET A 249 9.09 -13.82 -2.50
C MET A 249 9.28 -12.86 -1.33
N GLN A 250 10.51 -12.71 -0.82
CA GLN A 250 10.79 -11.72 0.23
C GLN A 250 10.46 -10.29 -0.21
N ASN A 251 10.79 -9.91 -1.45
CA ASN A 251 10.45 -8.58 -1.97
C ASN A 251 8.94 -8.40 -2.14
N SER A 252 8.23 -9.46 -2.57
CA SER A 252 6.76 -9.45 -2.65
C SER A 252 6.15 -9.17 -1.28
N PHE A 253 6.61 -9.85 -0.22
CA PHE A 253 6.09 -9.67 1.13
C PHE A 253 6.46 -8.32 1.72
N ASN A 254 7.69 -7.86 1.53
CA ASN A 254 8.09 -6.54 2.00
C ASN A 254 7.28 -5.42 1.33
N LEU A 255 6.91 -5.60 0.06
CA LEU A 255 6.06 -4.65 -0.64
C LEU A 255 4.62 -4.71 -0.11
N ALA A 256 4.03 -5.91 -0.03
CA ALA A 256 2.67 -6.09 0.45
C ALA A 256 2.50 -5.61 1.90
N TYR A 257 3.30 -6.11 2.84
CA TYR A 257 3.22 -5.68 4.25
C TYR A 257 3.73 -4.25 4.48
N GLY A 258 4.50 -3.70 3.54
CA GLY A 258 4.96 -2.31 3.63
C GLY A 258 3.85 -1.31 3.30
N SER A 259 2.78 -1.73 2.63
CA SER A 259 1.69 -0.86 2.21
C SER A 259 0.40 -0.99 3.00
N GLY A 260 0.17 -2.14 3.64
CA GLY A 260 -0.87 -2.28 4.66
C GLY A 260 -0.53 -1.54 5.94
#